data_AF-A0A3M7FXA1-F1
#
_entry.id   AF-A0A3M7FXA1-F1
#
_cell.length_a   1.000
_cell.length_b   1.000
_cell.length_c   1.000
_cell.angle_alpha   90.00
_cell.angle_beta   90.00
_cell.angle_gamma   90.00
#
_symmetry.space_group_name_H-M   'P 1'
#
loop_
_entity.id
_entity.type
_entity.pdbx_description
1 polymer ?
#
loop_
_entity_poly.entity_id
_entity_poly.type
_entity_poly.pdbx_seq_one_letter_code
_entity_poly.pdbx_strand_id
1 'polypeptide(L)'
;MAHATDYYRFMDPSVYRSSPVSPIAYGQMHGARSPRISPNPIRNELVRSSYFDDPIDHRFRSLAPYHRNGFYGDFGFGTEERIRRYNREAAIRNASVPRASGHALLYPMMTLDGRFPSAFAEERRLEDFLYMHEWELERILMAYDLGPGRSRYYAGDFDHRFSDDDFFYPTRRERLRTLIVLLEPQPLSPVKADTKKDRNPYDDIEPMPGDANWATTPPIKLRPFKSKYHMTMALENIEMSDLVQVDNTLEDRLLLRRSLLSEHPEATTQCNKVAESATLELYQWMVSAYLPKRFPSIYKWDGTDLYNTATHSRMPLNPSSPRAALVSLGENVDTDFLILLPSSTAADGSPIYHLESFVTCFPAGFSTREKCGHPLATIHAPVPGYAAKLERSMDRFFARLESGRIVRRANWSITTNDRLFTEGGNHMYADEEGHGNEKEGKPVGNAKTLDVASPNLEQEIERQKKEVVVEDCRLRCERQTLHRLPNTQALVFAFKTYLYTLEEVKDEGLGDELADAIDGLGKGNVPAINFYKRGVVWGDKVKDFLRS
;
A
#
# COMPACT_ATOMS: atom_id res chain seq x y z
N MET A 1 3.27 51.95 -52.79
CA MET A 1 4.61 51.35 -52.92
C MET A 1 4.68 50.25 -51.86
N ALA A 2 4.16 49.03 -52.11
CA ALA A 2 4.72 47.91 -52.91
C ALA A 2 5.87 47.21 -52.17
N HIS A 3 5.97 45.89 -51.92
CA HIS A 3 5.20 44.62 -52.08
C HIS A 3 5.88 43.60 -51.10
N ALA A 4 5.22 42.69 -50.35
CA ALA A 4 4.78 41.31 -50.67
C ALA A 4 5.90 40.43 -51.32
N THR A 5 6.23 39.15 -50.99
CA THR A 5 5.43 37.91 -50.77
C THR A 5 6.36 36.66 -50.57
N ASP A 6 5.90 35.65 -49.79
CA ASP A 6 5.87 34.16 -50.06
C ASP A 6 7.15 33.26 -50.13
N TYR A 7 7.20 31.92 -49.91
CA TYR A 7 6.42 30.81 -49.28
C TYR A 7 7.21 29.45 -49.45
N TYR A 8 6.81 28.37 -48.72
CA TYR A 8 6.97 26.89 -48.96
C TYR A 8 8.32 26.14 -48.72
N ARG A 9 8.41 25.18 -47.77
CA ARG A 9 8.09 23.70 -47.72
C ARG A 9 9.00 22.75 -48.53
N PHE A 10 9.49 21.67 -47.91
CA PHE A 10 9.08 20.26 -48.17
C PHE A 10 9.75 19.24 -47.21
N MET A 11 9.01 18.15 -46.90
CA MET A 11 9.43 16.93 -46.20
C MET A 11 9.71 15.78 -47.19
N ASP A 12 10.67 14.90 -46.82
CA ASP A 12 10.81 13.40 -46.91
C ASP A 12 10.17 12.61 -48.09
N PRO A 13 10.86 11.62 -48.74
CA PRO A 13 10.69 10.18 -48.38
C PRO A 13 11.84 9.18 -48.77
N SER A 14 11.80 7.97 -48.15
CA SER A 14 12.37 6.64 -48.53
C SER A 14 13.67 6.19 -47.81
N VAL A 15 13.76 5.19 -46.93
CA VAL A 15 13.16 3.82 -46.74
C VAL A 15 13.79 2.74 -47.63
N TYR A 16 14.66 1.93 -46.98
CA TYR A 16 14.89 0.46 -47.10
C TYR A 16 16.01 -0.16 -47.97
N ARG A 17 16.59 -1.21 -47.33
CA ARG A 17 17.25 -2.47 -47.78
C ARG A 17 18.77 -2.48 -47.59
N SER A 18 19.45 -3.53 -47.12
CA SER A 18 19.17 -4.86 -46.50
C SER A 18 20.53 -5.47 -46.07
N SER A 19 20.54 -6.47 -45.19
CA SER A 19 21.73 -7.24 -44.72
C SER A 19 22.58 -7.87 -45.85
N PRO A 20 23.84 -8.24 -45.56
CA PRO A 20 24.20 -9.67 -45.55
C PRO A 20 25.17 -10.07 -44.41
N VAL A 21 24.93 -11.19 -43.71
CA VAL A 21 25.46 -12.57 -43.90
C VAL A 21 26.96 -12.75 -43.59
N SER A 22 27.25 -13.63 -42.62
CA SER A 22 28.58 -14.13 -42.20
C SER A 22 29.34 -14.91 -43.29
N PRO A 23 30.64 -15.16 -43.07
CA PRO A 23 31.15 -16.55 -42.91
C PRO A 23 32.11 -16.67 -41.68
N ILE A 24 32.04 -17.69 -40.81
CA ILE A 24 32.62 -19.06 -40.93
C ILE A 24 34.13 -19.00 -41.29
N ALA A 25 35.11 -19.62 -40.63
CA ALA A 25 35.28 -20.39 -39.40
C ALA A 25 36.78 -20.75 -39.24
N TYR A 26 37.11 -21.45 -38.13
CA TYR A 26 38.33 -22.24 -37.84
C TYR A 26 39.65 -21.46 -37.61
N GLY A 27 40.47 -21.75 -36.58
CA GLY A 27 40.48 -22.83 -35.60
C GLY A 27 41.91 -23.36 -35.41
N GLN A 28 42.33 -23.56 -34.15
CA GLN A 28 43.26 -24.60 -33.66
C GLN A 28 43.39 -24.38 -32.13
N MET A 29 42.85 -25.23 -31.22
CA MET A 29 43.20 -26.62 -30.87
C MET A 29 44.71 -26.78 -30.59
N HIS A 30 45.23 -27.28 -29.46
CA HIS A 30 44.84 -28.35 -28.52
C HIS A 30 45.41 -28.01 -27.11
N GLY A 31 45.02 -28.62 -25.98
CA GLY A 31 44.69 -30.02 -25.81
C GLY A 31 43.96 -30.38 -24.52
N ALA A 32 43.40 -31.58 -24.57
CA ALA A 32 42.46 -32.16 -23.63
C ALA A 32 43.12 -32.91 -22.48
N ARG A 33 42.40 -33.00 -21.35
CA ARG A 33 42.21 -34.23 -20.56
C ARG A 33 40.99 -34.07 -19.63
N SER A 34 40.03 -34.98 -19.76
CA SER A 34 38.85 -35.15 -18.90
C SER A 34 39.22 -35.60 -17.48
N PRO A 35 38.30 -35.46 -16.50
CA PRO A 35 37.54 -36.66 -16.11
C PRO A 35 36.07 -36.46 -15.65
N ARG A 36 35.37 -37.60 -15.78
CA ARG A 36 34.08 -38.14 -15.35
C ARG A 36 33.37 -37.60 -14.07
N ILE A 37 32.05 -37.38 -14.22
CA ILE A 37 30.85 -37.88 -13.48
C ILE A 37 30.86 -37.95 -11.91
N SER A 38 30.00 -37.10 -11.31
CA SER A 38 29.13 -37.11 -10.07
C SER A 38 29.27 -38.17 -8.95
N PRO A 39 28.80 -37.96 -7.67
CA PRO A 39 27.67 -37.10 -7.23
C PRO A 39 27.79 -36.31 -5.89
N ASN A 40 26.79 -35.44 -5.64
CA ASN A 40 26.46 -34.58 -4.46
C ASN A 40 25.93 -35.40 -3.22
N PRO A 41 25.43 -34.84 -2.08
CA PRO A 41 25.74 -33.66 -1.23
C PRO A 41 25.65 -33.96 0.32
N ILE A 42 26.00 -33.02 1.23
CA ILE A 42 25.49 -32.99 2.63
C ILE A 42 25.07 -31.56 3.02
N ARG A 43 23.76 -31.38 3.21
CA ARG A 43 23.11 -30.36 4.07
C ARG A 43 22.78 -31.04 5.40
N ASN A 44 22.81 -30.29 6.51
CA ASN A 44 22.07 -30.59 7.75
C ASN A 44 22.00 -29.30 8.59
N GLU A 45 21.02 -29.02 9.46
CA GLU A 45 19.62 -29.42 9.64
C GLU A 45 19.14 -28.70 10.93
N LEU A 46 17.88 -28.29 10.96
CA LEU A 46 16.99 -28.03 12.10
C LEU A 46 15.62 -27.76 11.45
N VAL A 47 14.92 -28.75 10.87
CA VAL A 47 14.16 -29.85 11.51
C VAL A 47 13.24 -29.36 12.63
N ARG A 48 12.01 -29.02 12.26
CA ARG A 48 10.84 -29.53 12.96
C ARG A 48 10.21 -30.59 12.06
N SER A 49 10.13 -31.79 12.65
CA SER A 49 9.85 -33.12 12.13
C SER A 49 8.69 -33.24 11.13
N SER A 50 8.99 -33.85 9.98
CA SER A 50 8.03 -34.57 9.15
C SER A 50 7.63 -35.89 9.82
N TYR A 51 6.33 -36.13 9.96
CA TYR A 51 5.75 -37.29 10.66
C TYR A 51 5.74 -38.61 9.86
N PHE A 52 6.55 -38.76 8.80
CA PHE A 52 6.58 -39.97 7.99
C PHE A 52 8.01 -40.43 7.74
N ASP A 53 8.46 -41.39 8.55
CA ASP A 53 9.60 -42.24 8.24
C ASP A 53 9.16 -43.31 7.25
N ASP A 54 9.44 -43.08 5.97
CA ASP A 54 9.73 -44.14 5.01
C ASP A 54 10.86 -43.64 4.08
N PRO A 55 11.86 -44.48 3.74
CA PRO A 55 12.97 -44.07 2.91
C PRO A 55 12.50 -43.64 1.53
N ILE A 56 13.11 -42.57 1.01
CA ILE A 56 12.82 -42.02 -0.31
C ILE A 56 13.15 -43.07 -1.39
N ASP A 57 12.14 -43.80 -1.86
CA ASP A 57 12.28 -44.61 -3.07
C ASP A 57 12.19 -43.70 -4.30
N HIS A 58 13.35 -43.36 -4.86
CA HIS A 58 13.46 -42.56 -6.08
C HIS A 58 12.93 -43.27 -7.36
N ARG A 59 12.34 -44.47 -7.26
CA ARG A 59 11.85 -45.24 -8.41
C ARG A 59 10.35 -45.11 -8.70
N PHE A 60 9.57 -44.42 -7.87
CA PHE A 60 8.19 -44.05 -8.19
C PHE A 60 8.03 -42.53 -8.19
N ARG A 61 8.41 -41.89 -9.30
CA ARG A 61 7.88 -40.57 -9.64
C ARG A 61 6.42 -40.76 -9.99
N SER A 62 5.50 -40.54 -9.05
CA SER A 62 4.08 -40.44 -9.38
C SER A 62 3.93 -39.26 -10.35
N LEU A 63 3.67 -39.57 -11.61
CA LEU A 63 3.16 -38.59 -12.57
C LEU A 63 1.96 -37.90 -11.91
N ALA A 64 1.86 -36.57 -11.99
CA ALA A 64 0.73 -35.88 -11.39
C ALA A 64 -0.59 -36.48 -11.95
N PRO A 65 -1.63 -36.70 -11.13
CA PRO A 65 -2.83 -37.46 -11.51
C PRO A 65 -3.53 -36.92 -12.77
N TYR A 66 -3.30 -35.65 -13.08
CA TYR A 66 -3.96 -34.91 -14.14
C TYR A 66 -3.28 -35.02 -15.52
N HIS A 67 -2.19 -35.78 -15.64
CA HIS A 67 -1.40 -35.92 -16.88
C HIS A 67 -1.86 -37.05 -17.82
N ARG A 68 -3.08 -37.57 -17.69
CA ARG A 68 -3.53 -38.65 -18.59
C ARG A 68 -3.92 -38.19 -20.01
N ASN A 69 -4.02 -36.88 -20.26
CA ASN A 69 -4.25 -36.32 -21.59
C ASN A 69 -3.50 -34.97 -21.79
N GLY A 70 -2.21 -35.07 -22.12
CA GLY A 70 -1.46 -34.08 -22.91
C GLY A 70 -1.34 -32.66 -22.36
N PHE A 71 -0.23 -32.36 -21.68
CA PHE A 71 0.55 -31.13 -21.84
C PHE A 71 1.96 -31.37 -21.26
N TYR A 72 2.99 -30.96 -22.00
CA TYR A 72 4.41 -31.15 -21.68
C TYR A 72 4.86 -30.36 -20.44
N GLY A 73 5.63 -31.01 -19.55
CA GLY A 73 6.70 -30.44 -18.71
C GLY A 73 6.42 -29.18 -17.88
N ASP A 74 6.08 -29.37 -16.60
CA ASP A 74 5.92 -28.32 -15.58
C ASP A 74 7.28 -27.79 -15.05
N PHE A 75 8.18 -27.40 -15.95
CA PHE A 75 9.48 -26.81 -15.64
C PHE A 75 9.43 -25.29 -15.86
N GLY A 76 8.78 -24.55 -14.96
CA GLY A 76 8.78 -23.08 -15.06
C GLY A 76 8.02 -22.29 -13.99
N PHE A 77 7.10 -22.90 -13.24
CA PHE A 77 6.29 -22.17 -12.26
C PHE A 77 6.84 -22.29 -10.83
N GLY A 78 6.75 -21.17 -10.08
CA GLY A 78 7.00 -21.18 -8.64
C GLY A 78 5.98 -22.05 -7.89
N THR A 79 6.36 -22.56 -6.72
CA THR A 79 5.56 -23.50 -5.92
C THR A 79 4.14 -23.01 -5.64
N GLU A 80 3.93 -21.71 -5.39
CA GLU A 80 2.61 -21.12 -5.12
C GLU A 80 1.67 -21.15 -6.33
N GLU A 81 2.16 -20.79 -7.52
CA GLU A 81 1.32 -20.79 -8.74
C GLU A 81 0.95 -22.21 -9.14
N ARG A 82 1.86 -23.17 -8.92
CA ARG A 82 1.58 -24.59 -9.11
C ARG A 82 0.45 -25.06 -8.18
N ILE A 83 0.54 -24.79 -6.88
CA ILE A 83 -0.51 -25.12 -5.90
C ILE A 83 -1.86 -24.52 -6.32
N ARG A 84 -1.88 -23.22 -6.65
CA ARG A 84 -3.10 -22.51 -7.04
C ARG A 84 -3.78 -23.16 -8.25
N ARG A 85 -3.02 -23.50 -9.29
CA ARG A 85 -3.55 -24.09 -10.52
C ARG A 85 -4.09 -25.50 -10.30
N TYR A 86 -3.32 -26.37 -9.67
CA TYR A 86 -3.74 -27.75 -9.40
C TYR A 86 -4.96 -27.81 -8.47
N ASN A 87 -4.99 -26.99 -7.41
CA ASN A 87 -6.12 -26.99 -6.47
C ASN A 87 -7.39 -26.43 -7.12
N ARG A 88 -7.26 -25.43 -8.00
CA ARG A 88 -8.41 -24.92 -8.77
C ARG A 88 -8.99 -25.97 -9.70
N GLU A 89 -8.16 -26.71 -10.43
CA GLU A 89 -8.62 -27.78 -11.32
C GLU A 89 -9.26 -28.93 -10.54
N ALA A 90 -8.66 -29.34 -9.42
CA ALA A 90 -9.22 -30.35 -8.53
C ALA A 90 -10.59 -29.93 -7.97
N ALA A 91 -10.73 -28.68 -7.51
CA ALA A 91 -11.99 -28.15 -7.00
C ALA A 91 -13.10 -28.18 -8.07
N ILE A 92 -12.77 -27.78 -9.31
CA ILE A 92 -13.74 -27.80 -10.43
C ILE A 92 -14.17 -29.24 -10.74
N ARG A 93 -13.25 -30.20 -10.73
CA ARG A 93 -13.59 -31.61 -10.96
C ARG A 93 -14.40 -32.20 -9.80
N ASN A 94 -14.07 -31.86 -8.55
CA ASN A 94 -14.82 -32.30 -7.38
C ASN A 94 -16.24 -31.71 -7.32
N ALA A 95 -16.43 -30.51 -7.88
CA ALA A 95 -17.74 -29.87 -8.00
C ALA A 95 -18.75 -30.69 -8.82
N SER A 96 -18.26 -31.42 -9.83
CA SER A 96 -19.10 -32.19 -10.76
C SER A 96 -19.32 -33.64 -10.33
N VAL A 97 -18.82 -34.04 -9.15
CA VAL A 97 -18.93 -35.40 -8.60
C VAL A 97 -20.33 -35.63 -8.02
N PRO A 98 -21.13 -36.58 -8.54
CA PRO A 98 -22.45 -36.88 -7.99
C PRO A 98 -22.35 -37.54 -6.61
N ARG A 99 -22.77 -36.82 -5.56
CA ARG A 99 -22.64 -37.26 -4.15
C ARG A 99 -23.54 -38.45 -3.76
N ALA A 100 -24.50 -38.80 -4.62
CA ALA A 100 -25.37 -39.97 -4.43
C ALA A 100 -24.71 -41.28 -4.87
N SER A 101 -23.55 -41.23 -5.53
CA SER A 101 -22.82 -42.42 -6.00
C SER A 101 -21.56 -42.64 -5.18
N GLY A 102 -21.48 -43.77 -4.47
CA GLY A 102 -20.27 -44.19 -3.74
C GLY A 102 -19.05 -44.40 -4.66
N HIS A 103 -19.29 -44.62 -5.95
CA HIS A 103 -18.26 -44.81 -6.97
C HIS A 103 -17.72 -43.50 -7.56
N ALA A 104 -18.22 -42.35 -7.11
CA ALA A 104 -17.78 -41.07 -7.64
C ALA A 104 -16.35 -40.75 -7.17
N LEU A 105 -15.50 -40.31 -8.11
CA LEU A 105 -14.08 -40.07 -7.87
C LEU A 105 -13.85 -38.68 -7.28
N LEU A 106 -13.20 -38.62 -6.13
CA LEU A 106 -12.70 -37.41 -5.50
C LEU A 106 -11.23 -37.21 -5.88
N TYR A 107 -10.91 -36.01 -6.36
CA TYR A 107 -9.59 -35.62 -6.83
C TYR A 107 -8.82 -34.89 -5.71
N PRO A 108 -7.53 -35.23 -5.50
CA PRO A 108 -6.75 -34.64 -4.41
C PRO A 108 -6.26 -33.23 -4.73
N MET A 109 -6.15 -32.40 -3.70
CA MET A 109 -5.52 -31.07 -3.76
C MET A 109 -4.10 -31.13 -3.21
N MET A 110 -3.23 -30.25 -3.71
CA MET A 110 -1.91 -30.02 -3.13
C MET A 110 -2.03 -29.33 -1.77
N THR A 111 -1.20 -29.78 -0.83
CA THR A 111 -0.94 -29.15 0.47
C THR A 111 -0.08 -27.89 0.30
N LEU A 112 0.06 -27.08 1.37
CA LEU A 112 0.78 -25.80 1.34
C LEU A 112 2.27 -25.94 0.97
N ASP A 113 2.87 -27.10 1.20
CA ASP A 113 4.26 -27.44 0.81
C ASP A 113 4.35 -27.97 -0.64
N GLY A 114 3.25 -27.97 -1.39
CA GLY A 114 3.19 -28.32 -2.80
C GLY A 114 3.30 -29.82 -3.08
N ARG A 115 2.88 -30.66 -2.13
CA ARG A 115 2.80 -32.13 -2.26
C ARG A 115 1.34 -32.58 -2.21
N PHE A 116 1.05 -33.83 -2.53
CA PHE A 116 -0.25 -34.43 -2.23
C PHE A 116 -0.14 -35.28 -0.95
N PRO A 117 -1.22 -35.43 -0.17
CA PRO A 117 -1.22 -36.37 0.95
C PRO A 117 -0.91 -37.78 0.46
N SER A 118 0.03 -38.49 1.08
CA SER A 118 0.49 -39.80 0.58
C SER A 118 -0.63 -40.85 0.50
N ALA A 119 -1.57 -40.84 1.46
CA ALA A 119 -2.73 -41.73 1.46
C ALA A 119 -3.84 -41.29 0.46
N PHE A 120 -3.72 -40.11 -0.15
CA PHE A 120 -4.65 -39.55 -1.13
C PHE A 120 -3.88 -38.76 -2.21
N ALA A 121 -2.89 -39.41 -2.83
CA ALA A 121 -2.07 -38.82 -3.88
C ALA A 121 -2.67 -38.99 -5.28
N GLU A 122 -3.62 -39.91 -5.43
CA GLU A 122 -4.37 -40.21 -6.65
C GLU A 122 -5.87 -40.09 -6.35
N GLU A 123 -6.68 -39.95 -7.41
CA GLU A 123 -8.13 -39.95 -7.25
C GLU A 123 -8.65 -41.22 -6.57
N ARG A 124 -9.60 -41.07 -5.65
CA ARG A 124 -10.21 -42.18 -4.90
C ARG A 124 -11.72 -42.08 -4.94
N ARG A 125 -12.40 -43.23 -4.85
CA ARG A 125 -13.87 -43.23 -4.79
C ARG A 125 -14.33 -42.74 -3.41
N LEU A 126 -15.48 -42.08 -3.36
CA LEU A 126 -16.08 -41.65 -2.09
C LEU A 126 -16.28 -42.83 -1.11
N GLU A 127 -16.62 -44.01 -1.62
CA GLU A 127 -16.74 -45.24 -0.82
C GLU A 127 -15.39 -45.71 -0.23
N ASP A 128 -14.28 -45.46 -0.90
CA ASP A 128 -12.96 -45.88 -0.42
C ASP A 128 -12.63 -45.18 0.90
N PHE A 129 -13.04 -43.92 1.07
CA PHE A 129 -12.86 -43.19 2.33
C PHE A 129 -13.74 -43.73 3.47
N LEU A 130 -14.90 -44.30 3.14
CA LEU A 130 -15.77 -44.94 4.14
C LEU A 130 -15.15 -46.22 4.69
N TYR A 131 -14.33 -46.93 3.91
CA TYR A 131 -13.74 -48.21 4.28
C TYR A 131 -12.23 -48.17 4.55
N MET A 132 -11.56 -47.03 4.28
CA MET A 132 -10.14 -46.79 4.56
C MET A 132 -9.78 -46.96 6.05
N HIS A 133 -8.55 -47.32 6.38
CA HIS A 133 -8.16 -47.45 7.78
C HIS A 133 -8.13 -46.07 8.48
N GLU A 134 -8.51 -46.00 9.76
CA GLU A 134 -8.55 -44.73 10.52
C GLU A 134 -7.23 -43.95 10.47
N TRP A 135 -6.07 -44.62 10.57
CA TRP A 135 -4.77 -43.96 10.46
C TRP A 135 -4.53 -43.32 9.09
N GLU A 136 -5.01 -43.91 7.99
CA GLU A 136 -4.86 -43.33 6.65
C GLU A 136 -5.72 -42.08 6.50
N LEU A 137 -6.96 -42.13 7.00
CA LEU A 137 -7.86 -40.98 7.02
C LEU A 137 -7.28 -39.85 7.88
N GLU A 138 -6.72 -40.16 9.05
CA GLU A 138 -6.05 -39.18 9.91
C GLU A 138 -4.84 -38.55 9.21
N ARG A 139 -4.03 -39.33 8.49
CA ARG A 139 -2.91 -38.78 7.70
C ARG A 139 -3.38 -37.77 6.65
N ILE A 140 -4.51 -38.04 5.97
CA ILE A 140 -5.08 -37.13 4.97
C ILE A 140 -5.56 -35.84 5.63
N LEU A 141 -6.31 -35.97 6.73
CA LEU A 141 -6.83 -34.82 7.47
C LEU A 141 -5.68 -33.95 8.03
N MET A 142 -4.65 -34.57 8.61
CA MET A 142 -3.47 -33.86 9.11
C MET A 142 -2.69 -33.16 7.98
N ALA A 143 -2.56 -33.78 6.81
CA ALA A 143 -1.89 -33.16 5.66
C ALA A 143 -2.61 -31.89 5.19
N TYR A 144 -3.94 -31.82 5.36
CA TYR A 144 -4.74 -30.63 5.07
C TYR A 144 -5.00 -29.72 6.28
N ASP A 145 -4.28 -29.92 7.39
CA ASP A 145 -4.47 -29.18 8.65
C ASP A 145 -5.90 -29.30 9.27
N LEU A 146 -6.63 -30.39 8.98
CA LEU A 146 -7.98 -30.69 9.47
C LEU A 146 -8.03 -31.62 10.72
N GLY A 147 -6.91 -31.76 11.45
CA GLY A 147 -6.80 -32.65 12.61
C GLY A 147 -7.53 -32.15 13.88
N PRO A 148 -7.72 -33.02 14.90
CA PRO A 148 -8.55 -32.77 16.10
C PRO A 148 -8.05 -31.66 17.05
N GLY A 149 -7.00 -30.91 16.69
CA GLY A 149 -6.39 -29.89 17.53
C GLY A 149 -6.47 -28.45 17.01
N ARG A 150 -7.13 -28.16 15.87
CA ARG A 150 -7.18 -26.80 15.32
C ARG A 150 -8.52 -26.48 14.65
N SER A 151 -9.30 -25.61 15.30
CA SER A 151 -10.52 -25.02 14.73
C SER A 151 -10.16 -23.97 13.68
N ARG A 152 -10.12 -24.38 12.41
CA ARG A 152 -10.30 -23.49 11.25
C ARG A 152 -10.96 -24.28 10.14
N TYR A 153 -12.28 -24.35 10.15
CA TYR A 153 -13.18 -24.28 8.99
C TYR A 153 -14.60 -24.57 9.49
N TYR A 154 -15.36 -23.52 9.79
CA TYR A 154 -16.81 -23.57 9.74
C TYR A 154 -17.32 -22.22 9.25
N ALA A 155 -18.16 -22.25 8.22
CA ALA A 155 -18.90 -21.13 7.68
C ALA A 155 -20.36 -21.30 8.15
N GLY A 156 -20.79 -20.46 9.08
CA GLY A 156 -22.12 -20.44 9.68
C GLY A 156 -22.23 -19.23 10.62
N ASP A 157 -23.43 -18.68 10.74
CA ASP A 157 -23.76 -17.32 11.20
C ASP A 157 -23.17 -16.88 12.55
N PHE A 158 -22.93 -15.56 12.65
CA PHE A 158 -22.33 -14.87 13.80
C PHE A 158 -23.35 -14.64 14.92
N ASP A 159 -23.85 -15.71 15.56
CA ASP A 159 -24.55 -15.56 16.83
C ASP A 159 -24.41 -16.82 17.69
N HIS A 160 -23.26 -16.93 18.36
CA HIS A 160 -23.10 -17.45 19.72
C HIS A 160 -21.61 -17.46 20.06
N ARG A 161 -21.21 -16.54 20.94
CA ARG A 161 -19.87 -16.46 21.53
C ARG A 161 -19.84 -17.25 22.85
N PHE A 162 -18.77 -18.04 23.01
CA PHE A 162 -18.21 -18.63 24.25
C PHE A 162 -19.01 -19.73 25.00
N SER A 163 -18.43 -20.93 25.03
CA SER A 163 -18.15 -21.63 26.29
C SER A 163 -16.84 -22.41 26.16
N ASP A 164 -16.02 -22.35 27.20
CA ASP A 164 -14.75 -23.04 27.35
C ASP A 164 -14.90 -24.59 27.42
N ASP A 165 -13.80 -25.28 27.10
CA ASP A 165 -13.48 -26.67 27.47
C ASP A 165 -14.38 -27.85 27.01
N ASP A 166 -14.46 -28.09 25.69
CA ASP A 166 -14.76 -29.44 25.18
C ASP A 166 -13.93 -29.77 23.93
N PHE A 167 -12.94 -30.67 24.08
CA PHE A 167 -12.26 -31.29 22.94
C PHE A 167 -13.22 -32.25 22.23
N PHE A 168 -14.05 -31.71 21.33
CA PHE A 168 -14.92 -32.51 20.48
C PHE A 168 -14.07 -33.33 19.50
N TYR A 169 -14.07 -34.65 19.64
CA TYR A 169 -13.58 -35.56 18.61
C TYR A 169 -14.71 -35.74 17.57
N PRO A 170 -14.63 -35.15 16.37
CA PRO A 170 -15.66 -35.32 15.35
C PRO A 170 -15.77 -36.80 14.95
N THR A 171 -17.00 -37.28 14.81
CA THR A 171 -17.29 -38.64 14.34
C THR A 171 -16.65 -38.87 12.97
N ARG A 172 -16.35 -40.12 12.60
CA ARG A 172 -15.77 -40.46 11.27
C ARG A 172 -16.58 -39.82 10.13
N ARG A 173 -17.91 -39.80 10.25
CA ARG A 173 -18.82 -39.18 9.28
C ARG A 173 -18.65 -37.67 9.16
N GLU A 174 -18.39 -36.97 10.27
CA GLU A 174 -18.13 -35.53 10.29
C GLU A 174 -16.75 -35.21 9.72
N ARG A 175 -15.73 -35.99 10.07
CA ARG A 175 -14.38 -35.86 9.50
C ARG A 175 -14.38 -36.02 7.97
N LEU A 176 -15.13 -37.00 7.46
CA LEU A 176 -15.30 -37.21 6.03
C LEU A 176 -16.08 -36.06 5.36
N ARG A 177 -17.12 -35.53 6.02
CA ARG A 177 -17.82 -34.33 5.54
C ARG A 177 -16.87 -33.13 5.45
N THR A 178 -16.05 -32.89 6.46
CA THR A 178 -15.07 -31.79 6.46
C THR A 178 -14.05 -31.93 5.33
N LEU A 179 -13.53 -33.13 5.12
CA LEU A 179 -12.61 -33.41 4.00
C LEU A 179 -13.27 -33.15 2.65
N ILE A 180 -14.51 -33.64 2.46
CA ILE A 180 -15.26 -33.45 1.22
C ILE A 180 -15.58 -31.96 1.00
N VAL A 181 -15.99 -31.23 2.02
CA VAL A 181 -16.27 -29.78 1.95
C VAL A 181 -15.02 -28.98 1.62
N LEU A 182 -13.84 -29.33 2.17
CA LEU A 182 -12.58 -28.69 1.82
C LEU A 182 -12.25 -28.85 0.33
N LEU A 183 -12.52 -30.05 -0.21
CA LEU A 183 -12.17 -30.45 -1.57
C LEU A 183 -13.20 -30.02 -2.61
N GLU A 184 -14.38 -29.57 -2.17
CA GLU A 184 -15.39 -28.93 -2.99
C GLU A 184 -15.00 -27.48 -3.32
N PRO A 185 -15.53 -26.92 -4.41
CA PRO A 185 -15.50 -25.48 -4.55
C PRO A 185 -16.23 -24.91 -3.34
N GLN A 186 -15.50 -24.21 -2.47
CA GLN A 186 -16.14 -23.36 -1.47
C GLN A 186 -17.19 -22.54 -2.22
N PRO A 187 -18.45 -22.45 -1.76
CA PRO A 187 -19.36 -21.48 -2.33
C PRO A 187 -18.65 -20.15 -2.17
N LEU A 188 -18.16 -19.62 -3.28
CA LEU A 188 -18.05 -18.19 -3.42
C LEU A 188 -19.44 -17.73 -3.01
N SER A 189 -19.53 -17.03 -1.87
CA SER A 189 -20.71 -16.26 -1.47
C SER A 189 -21.39 -15.82 -2.74
N PRO A 190 -22.69 -16.11 -2.93
CA PRO A 190 -23.36 -16.09 -4.23
C PRO A 190 -22.76 -14.96 -5.02
N VAL A 191 -22.02 -15.31 -6.08
CA VAL A 191 -21.52 -14.33 -7.01
C VAL A 191 -22.80 -13.76 -7.60
N LYS A 192 -23.36 -12.73 -6.95
CA LYS A 192 -23.94 -11.60 -7.68
C LYS A 192 -22.96 -11.45 -8.82
N ALA A 193 -23.41 -11.69 -10.06
CA ALA A 193 -22.59 -11.39 -11.23
C ALA A 193 -21.88 -10.09 -10.89
N ASP A 194 -20.55 -10.16 -10.71
CA ASP A 194 -19.82 -9.09 -10.05
C ASP A 194 -19.72 -8.00 -11.10
N THR A 195 -20.82 -7.25 -11.24
CA THR A 195 -20.95 -6.15 -12.19
C THR A 195 -19.94 -5.05 -11.87
N LYS A 196 -19.24 -5.13 -10.72
CA LYS A 196 -18.10 -4.26 -10.37
C LYS A 196 -16.78 -4.71 -11.00
N LYS A 197 -16.58 -5.99 -11.32
CA LYS A 197 -15.29 -6.49 -11.83
C LYS A 197 -14.93 -6.01 -13.23
N ASP A 198 -15.92 -5.61 -14.01
CA ASP A 198 -15.75 -5.02 -15.35
C ASP A 198 -15.84 -3.48 -15.35
N ARG A 199 -16.06 -2.84 -14.19
CA ARG A 199 -16.15 -1.38 -14.10
C ARG A 199 -14.81 -0.78 -13.73
N ASN A 200 -14.40 0.22 -14.51
CA ASN A 200 -13.23 1.03 -14.20
C ASN A 200 -13.44 1.72 -12.83
N PRO A 201 -12.57 1.50 -11.82
CA PRO A 201 -12.71 2.12 -10.50
C PRO A 201 -12.72 3.65 -10.53
N TYR A 202 -12.17 4.28 -11.57
CA TYR A 202 -12.26 5.73 -11.79
C TYR A 202 -13.67 6.20 -12.17
N ASP A 203 -14.52 5.31 -12.68
CA ASP A 203 -15.88 5.61 -13.10
C ASP A 203 -16.93 5.16 -12.06
N ASP A 204 -16.64 4.13 -11.26
CA ASP A 204 -17.53 3.51 -10.26
C ASP A 204 -17.37 4.15 -8.86
N ILE A 205 -17.54 5.48 -8.80
CA ILE A 205 -17.49 6.24 -7.56
C ILE A 205 -18.86 6.23 -6.87
N GLU A 206 -18.88 5.76 -5.63
CA GLU A 206 -20.09 5.69 -4.80
C GLU A 206 -20.22 6.95 -3.92
N PRO A 207 -21.43 7.51 -3.76
CA PRO A 207 -21.69 8.59 -2.83
C PRO A 207 -21.24 8.25 -1.40
N MET A 208 -20.81 9.26 -0.64
CA MET A 208 -20.48 9.11 0.76
C MET A 208 -21.72 8.63 1.54
N PRO A 209 -21.62 7.57 2.35
CA PRO A 209 -22.70 7.20 3.25
C PRO A 209 -23.08 8.38 4.15
N GLY A 210 -24.36 8.76 4.13
CA GLY A 210 -24.83 9.93 4.89
C GLY A 210 -24.31 11.27 4.36
N ASP A 211 -23.98 11.37 3.07
CA ASP A 211 -23.49 12.61 2.43
C ASP A 211 -24.31 13.85 2.80
N ALA A 212 -25.64 13.76 2.83
CA ALA A 212 -26.52 14.87 3.21
C ALA A 212 -26.26 15.43 4.63
N ASN A 213 -25.61 14.66 5.51
CA ASN A 213 -25.33 15.01 6.91
C ASN A 213 -23.87 15.42 7.13
N TRP A 214 -23.07 15.62 6.07
CA TRP A 214 -21.63 15.92 6.16
C TRP A 214 -21.29 17.04 7.15
N ALA A 215 -22.13 18.09 7.22
CA ALA A 215 -21.94 19.25 8.10
C ALA A 215 -22.07 18.91 9.60
N THR A 216 -22.59 17.74 9.93
CA THR A 216 -22.71 17.24 11.32
C THR A 216 -21.87 15.99 11.57
N THR A 217 -21.27 15.41 10.53
CA THR A 217 -20.42 14.22 10.64
C THR A 217 -19.10 14.60 11.30
N PRO A 218 -18.74 14.06 12.48
CA PRO A 218 -17.49 14.38 13.12
C PRO A 218 -16.29 13.81 12.34
N PRO A 219 -15.08 14.38 12.47
CA PRO A 219 -13.89 13.83 11.86
C PRO A 219 -13.64 12.41 12.38
N ILE A 220 -13.11 11.55 11.50
CA ILE A 220 -12.69 10.21 11.91
C ILE A 220 -11.63 10.31 13.02
N LYS A 221 -11.61 9.37 13.94
CA LYS A 221 -10.60 9.28 15.01
C LYS A 221 -9.49 8.31 14.61
N LEU A 222 -8.45 8.82 13.96
CA LEU A 222 -7.30 8.00 13.55
C LEU A 222 -6.39 7.73 14.76
N ARG A 223 -6.19 6.46 15.13
CA ARG A 223 -5.30 6.01 16.22
C ARG A 223 -4.27 5.00 15.68
N PRO A 224 -3.30 5.44 14.84
CA PRO A 224 -2.40 4.53 14.14
C PRO A 224 -1.15 4.15 14.95
N PHE A 225 -1.03 4.68 16.17
CA PHE A 225 0.10 4.47 17.04
C PHE A 225 0.12 3.04 17.59
N LYS A 226 1.33 2.54 17.88
CA LYS A 226 1.56 1.19 18.40
C LYS A 226 2.66 1.28 19.44
N SER A 227 2.57 0.45 20.49
CA SER A 227 3.56 0.38 21.58
C SER A 227 4.99 0.11 21.13
N LYS A 228 5.18 -0.45 19.93
CA LYS A 228 6.49 -0.59 19.30
C LYS A 228 6.50 -0.04 17.88
N TYR A 229 7.42 0.88 17.61
CA TYR A 229 7.58 1.44 16.27
C TYR A 229 8.28 0.45 15.34
N HIS A 230 7.63 0.14 14.22
CA HIS A 230 8.21 -0.60 13.13
C HIS A 230 8.10 0.19 11.84
N MET A 231 9.25 0.61 11.30
CA MET A 231 9.33 1.22 9.99
C MET A 231 8.94 0.19 8.92
N THR A 232 7.73 0.31 8.40
CA THR A 232 7.14 -0.52 7.35
C THR A 232 6.22 0.34 6.47
N MET A 233 5.85 -0.16 5.29
CA MET A 233 4.92 0.56 4.42
C MET A 233 3.49 0.63 4.99
N ALA A 234 3.07 -0.38 5.78
CA ALA A 234 1.77 -0.47 6.46
C ALA A 234 0.57 -0.11 5.56
N LEU A 235 0.56 -0.65 4.34
CA LEU A 235 -0.46 -0.37 3.32
C LEU A 235 -1.69 -1.26 3.49
N GLU A 236 -2.85 -0.67 3.27
CA GLU A 236 -4.16 -1.32 3.21
C GLU A 236 -4.81 -0.97 1.86
N ASN A 237 -5.43 -1.94 1.18
CA ASN A 237 -6.22 -1.64 -0.02
C ASN A 237 -7.54 -0.98 0.40
N ILE A 238 -8.00 0.00 -0.37
CA ILE A 238 -9.32 0.62 -0.21
C ILE A 238 -10.02 0.70 -1.57
N GLU A 239 -11.26 1.19 -1.55
CA GLU A 239 -12.02 1.52 -2.76
C GLU A 239 -11.67 2.94 -3.24
N MET A 240 -11.77 3.18 -4.55
CA MET A 240 -11.49 4.50 -5.14
C MET A 240 -12.39 5.59 -4.55
N SER A 241 -13.64 5.24 -4.22
CA SER A 241 -14.60 6.11 -3.53
C SER A 241 -14.05 6.70 -2.23
N ASP A 242 -13.15 6.01 -1.54
CA ASP A 242 -12.59 6.44 -0.26
C ASP A 242 -11.33 7.31 -0.39
N LEU A 243 -10.97 7.79 -1.59
CA LEU A 243 -9.81 8.67 -1.78
C LEU A 243 -9.82 9.89 -0.83
N VAL A 244 -10.90 10.68 -0.83
CA VAL A 244 -11.08 11.89 -0.01
C VAL A 244 -12.02 11.64 1.16
N GLN A 245 -11.84 12.37 2.25
CA GLN A 245 -12.73 12.36 3.43
C GLN A 245 -13.29 13.76 3.68
N VAL A 246 -14.59 13.83 3.96
CA VAL A 246 -15.31 15.04 4.33
C VAL A 246 -15.93 14.84 5.71
N ASP A 247 -15.92 15.89 6.52
CA ASP A 247 -16.49 15.96 7.86
C ASP A 247 -16.96 17.40 8.12
N ASN A 248 -17.48 17.64 9.32
CA ASN A 248 -18.01 18.92 9.76
C ASN A 248 -16.97 20.05 9.86
N THR A 249 -15.68 19.77 9.66
CA THR A 249 -14.62 20.80 9.65
C THR A 249 -14.34 21.36 8.25
N LEU A 250 -15.03 20.85 7.21
CA LEU A 250 -14.74 21.19 5.82
C LEU A 250 -14.70 22.71 5.57
N GLU A 251 -15.71 23.46 6.01
CA GLU A 251 -15.83 24.90 5.71
C GLU A 251 -14.66 25.69 6.29
N ASP A 252 -14.40 25.55 7.59
CA ASP A 252 -13.27 26.19 8.28
C ASP A 252 -11.93 25.84 7.63
N ARG A 253 -11.78 24.57 7.22
CA ARG A 253 -10.55 24.10 6.59
C ARG A 253 -10.36 24.66 5.20
N LEU A 254 -11.42 24.75 4.39
CA LEU A 254 -11.34 25.37 3.07
C LEU A 254 -11.06 26.87 3.15
N LEU A 255 -11.62 27.56 4.15
CA LEU A 255 -11.30 28.97 4.42
C LEU A 255 -9.82 29.15 4.77
N LEU A 256 -9.29 28.33 5.68
CA LEU A 256 -7.86 28.36 6.01
C LEU A 256 -6.99 28.05 4.78
N ARG A 257 -7.36 27.04 3.97
CA ARG A 257 -6.62 26.68 2.75
C ARG A 257 -6.58 27.84 1.75
N ARG A 258 -7.67 28.58 1.57
CA ARG A 258 -7.69 29.80 0.73
C ARG A 258 -6.71 30.85 1.21
N SER A 259 -6.72 31.15 2.52
CA SER A 259 -5.76 32.11 3.09
C SER A 259 -4.32 31.66 2.85
N LEU A 260 -4.00 30.38 3.08
CA LEU A 260 -2.65 29.84 2.88
C LEU A 260 -2.21 29.84 1.41
N LEU A 261 -3.12 29.53 0.47
CA LEU A 261 -2.84 29.58 -0.97
C LEU A 261 -2.55 31.01 -1.43
N SER A 262 -3.23 32.00 -0.84
CA SER A 262 -3.02 33.42 -1.13
C SER A 262 -1.74 33.97 -0.48
N GLU A 263 -1.48 33.64 0.78
CA GLU A 263 -0.35 34.17 1.57
C GLU A 263 0.97 33.46 1.24
N HIS A 264 0.91 32.17 0.90
CA HIS A 264 2.08 31.33 0.67
C HIS A 264 2.00 30.54 -0.66
N PRO A 265 1.81 31.20 -1.81
CA PRO A 265 1.50 30.54 -3.08
C PRO A 265 2.61 29.62 -3.60
N GLU A 266 3.89 29.91 -3.29
CA GLU A 266 5.03 29.07 -3.67
C GLU A 266 5.27 27.89 -2.73
N ALA A 267 4.87 28.02 -1.45
CA ALA A 267 4.99 26.94 -0.47
C ALA A 267 3.87 25.90 -0.63
N THR A 268 2.72 26.35 -1.13
CA THR A 268 1.50 25.55 -1.23
C THR A 268 1.25 24.97 -2.62
N THR A 269 1.73 25.59 -3.70
CA THR A 269 1.51 25.09 -5.06
C THR A 269 2.73 25.19 -5.95
N GLN A 270 3.02 24.12 -6.71
CA GLN A 270 3.97 24.13 -7.80
C GLN A 270 3.59 23.04 -8.82
N CYS A 271 3.85 23.30 -10.11
CA CYS A 271 3.73 22.31 -11.17
C CYS A 271 4.91 22.48 -12.12
N ASN A 272 5.78 21.46 -12.20
CA ASN A 272 6.82 21.42 -13.21
C ASN A 272 6.20 21.08 -14.58
N LYS A 273 6.85 21.51 -15.66
CA LYS A 273 6.35 21.34 -17.04
C LYS A 273 6.05 19.87 -17.39
N VAL A 274 6.84 18.93 -16.86
CA VAL A 274 6.66 17.49 -17.10
C VAL A 274 5.36 16.94 -16.48
N ALA A 275 4.80 17.63 -15.47
CA ALA A 275 3.60 17.21 -14.75
C ALA A 275 2.33 17.95 -15.13
N GLU A 276 2.35 18.85 -16.14
CA GLU A 276 1.17 19.61 -16.54
C GLU A 276 0.00 18.71 -16.95
N SER A 277 0.26 17.68 -17.75
CA SER A 277 -0.76 16.73 -18.20
C SER A 277 -1.33 15.90 -17.05
N ALA A 278 -0.48 15.41 -16.14
CA ALA A 278 -0.91 14.63 -14.97
C ALA A 278 -1.72 15.49 -13.98
N THR A 279 -1.33 16.75 -13.81
CA THR A 279 -2.04 17.73 -12.97
C THR A 279 -3.43 18.02 -13.52
N LEU A 280 -3.54 18.26 -14.83
CA LEU A 280 -4.81 18.50 -15.49
C LEU A 280 -5.69 17.24 -15.51
N GLU A 281 -5.11 16.04 -15.69
CA GLU A 281 -5.85 14.78 -15.63
C GLU A 281 -6.48 14.57 -14.24
N LEU A 282 -5.70 14.71 -13.16
CA LEU A 282 -6.22 14.60 -11.80
C LEU A 282 -7.34 15.62 -11.57
N TYR A 283 -7.11 16.88 -11.94
CA TYR A 283 -8.09 17.95 -11.78
C TYR A 283 -9.40 17.65 -12.51
N GLN A 284 -9.30 17.32 -13.80
CA GLN A 284 -10.47 17.07 -14.64
C GLN A 284 -11.25 15.86 -14.11
N TRP A 285 -10.59 14.78 -13.71
CA TRP A 285 -11.28 13.64 -13.11
C TRP A 285 -11.94 13.99 -11.77
N MET A 286 -11.25 14.77 -10.92
CA MET A 286 -11.80 15.22 -9.64
C MET A 286 -13.08 16.03 -9.83
N VAL A 287 -13.07 17.01 -10.75
CA VAL A 287 -14.20 17.90 -11.01
C VAL A 287 -15.30 17.20 -11.80
N SER A 288 -14.95 16.41 -12.84
CA SER A 288 -15.94 15.84 -13.75
C SER A 288 -16.63 14.58 -13.21
N ALA A 289 -15.91 13.77 -12.43
CA ALA A 289 -16.35 12.44 -12.03
C ALA A 289 -16.35 12.25 -10.51
N TYR A 290 -15.23 12.51 -9.83
CA TYR A 290 -15.08 12.09 -8.43
C TYR A 290 -15.94 12.91 -7.47
N LEU A 291 -15.72 14.23 -7.38
CA LEU A 291 -16.41 15.12 -6.42
C LEU A 291 -17.94 15.11 -6.58
N PRO A 292 -18.53 15.30 -7.79
CA PRO A 292 -19.98 15.30 -7.94
C PRO A 292 -20.64 13.94 -7.66
N LYS A 293 -19.94 12.81 -7.91
CA LYS A 293 -20.47 11.47 -7.58
C LYS A 293 -20.30 11.14 -6.10
N ARG A 294 -19.14 11.47 -5.52
CA ARG A 294 -18.80 11.14 -4.14
C ARG A 294 -19.53 12.01 -3.13
N PHE A 295 -19.64 13.32 -3.38
CA PHE A 295 -20.26 14.26 -2.45
C PHE A 295 -21.33 15.15 -3.16
N PRO A 296 -22.41 14.56 -3.69
CA PRO A 296 -23.42 15.26 -4.49
C PRO A 296 -24.19 16.34 -3.74
N SER A 297 -24.26 16.29 -2.41
CA SER A 297 -24.86 17.37 -1.61
C SER A 297 -23.98 18.62 -1.59
N ILE A 298 -22.66 18.46 -1.69
CA ILE A 298 -21.66 19.54 -1.62
C ILE A 298 -21.37 20.07 -3.01
N TYR A 299 -21.03 19.21 -3.97
CA TYR A 299 -20.59 19.61 -5.30
C TYR A 299 -21.68 19.34 -6.34
N LYS A 300 -22.19 20.40 -6.95
CA LYS A 300 -23.31 20.35 -7.89
C LYS A 300 -22.94 21.01 -9.20
N TRP A 301 -23.36 20.43 -10.31
CA TRP A 301 -23.24 21.07 -11.61
C TRP A 301 -24.22 22.24 -11.73
N ASP A 302 -23.72 23.42 -12.09
CA ASP A 302 -24.56 24.59 -12.39
C ASP A 302 -24.84 24.78 -13.90
N GLY A 303 -24.33 23.87 -14.73
CA GLY A 303 -24.41 23.90 -16.19
C GLY A 303 -23.10 24.27 -16.87
N THR A 304 -22.19 24.96 -16.17
CA THR A 304 -20.85 25.31 -16.69
C THR A 304 -19.75 24.76 -15.80
N ASP A 305 -19.83 25.07 -14.50
CA ASP A 305 -18.81 24.75 -13.51
C ASP A 305 -19.37 23.82 -12.44
N LEU A 306 -18.46 23.19 -11.69
CA LEU A 306 -18.84 22.48 -10.49
C LEU A 306 -18.91 23.47 -9.32
N TYR A 307 -20.10 23.65 -8.78
CA TYR A 307 -20.39 24.56 -7.69
C TYR A 307 -20.25 23.86 -6.34
N ASN A 308 -19.42 24.41 -5.46
CA ASN A 308 -19.27 23.98 -4.07
C ASN A 308 -20.26 24.74 -3.19
N THR A 309 -21.31 24.06 -2.76
CA THR A 309 -22.38 24.64 -1.94
C THR A 309 -21.94 24.99 -0.51
N ALA A 310 -20.88 24.37 0.02
CA ALA A 310 -20.40 24.62 1.37
C ALA A 310 -19.70 25.99 1.50
N THR A 311 -19.05 26.46 0.44
CA THR A 311 -18.24 27.70 0.48
C THR A 311 -18.58 28.68 -0.65
N HIS A 312 -19.62 28.36 -1.42
CA HIS A 312 -20.13 29.12 -2.56
C HIS A 312 -19.09 29.42 -3.66
N SER A 313 -18.05 28.60 -3.77
CA SER A 313 -17.01 28.69 -4.81
C SER A 313 -17.35 27.84 -6.04
N ARG A 314 -16.65 28.12 -7.15
CA ARG A 314 -16.78 27.39 -8.41
C ARG A 314 -15.45 26.75 -8.79
N MET A 315 -15.53 25.53 -9.32
CA MET A 315 -14.41 24.81 -9.91
C MET A 315 -14.67 24.67 -11.41
N PRO A 316 -13.96 25.43 -12.27
CA PRO A 316 -14.17 25.37 -13.71
C PRO A 316 -13.72 24.02 -14.26
N LEU A 317 -14.48 23.42 -15.18
CA LEU A 317 -14.10 22.14 -15.80
C LEU A 317 -12.76 22.26 -16.56
N ASN A 318 -12.53 23.42 -17.19
CA ASN A 318 -11.32 23.74 -17.93
C ASN A 318 -10.58 24.89 -17.23
N PRO A 319 -9.58 24.59 -16.38
CA PRO A 319 -8.81 25.62 -15.69
C PRO A 319 -7.89 26.35 -16.67
N SER A 320 -7.57 27.62 -16.40
CA SER A 320 -6.72 28.45 -17.27
C SER A 320 -5.26 28.00 -17.34
N SER A 321 -4.80 27.24 -16.34
CA SER A 321 -3.45 26.67 -16.28
C SER A 321 -3.40 25.49 -15.29
N PRO A 322 -2.36 24.64 -15.33
CA PRO A 322 -2.13 23.61 -14.33
C PRO A 322 -2.02 24.18 -12.91
N ARG A 323 -1.44 25.38 -12.73
CA ARG A 323 -1.40 26.04 -11.42
C ARG A 323 -2.79 26.47 -10.95
N ALA A 324 -3.62 27.00 -11.84
CA ALA A 324 -5.02 27.32 -11.52
C ALA A 324 -5.82 26.07 -11.14
N ALA A 325 -5.52 24.93 -11.77
CA ALA A 325 -6.09 23.63 -11.40
C ALA A 325 -5.73 23.22 -9.96
N LEU A 326 -4.45 23.35 -9.59
CA LEU A 326 -3.96 23.08 -8.23
C LEU A 326 -4.59 24.01 -7.19
N VAL A 327 -4.67 25.31 -7.48
CA VAL A 327 -5.32 26.29 -6.59
C VAL A 327 -6.79 25.91 -6.41
N SER A 328 -7.53 25.64 -7.49
CA SER A 328 -8.94 25.23 -7.42
C SER A 328 -9.13 23.95 -6.59
N LEU A 329 -8.25 22.94 -6.70
CA LEU A 329 -8.27 21.78 -5.79
C LEU A 329 -8.02 22.18 -4.33
N GLY A 330 -7.03 23.02 -4.07
CA GLY A 330 -6.69 23.48 -2.73
C GLY A 330 -7.82 24.26 -2.04
N GLU A 331 -8.52 25.11 -2.78
CA GLU A 331 -9.61 25.96 -2.28
C GLU A 331 -10.94 25.22 -2.05
N ASN A 332 -11.06 24.01 -2.61
CA ASN A 332 -12.32 23.27 -2.63
C ASN A 332 -12.23 21.87 -1.99
N VAL A 333 -11.05 21.27 -1.87
CA VAL A 333 -10.89 19.92 -1.33
C VAL A 333 -9.96 19.97 -0.11
N ASP A 334 -10.45 19.49 1.03
CA ASP A 334 -9.65 19.32 2.25
C ASP A 334 -8.79 18.05 2.17
N THR A 335 -7.90 18.03 1.19
CA THR A 335 -6.92 16.97 0.97
C THR A 335 -5.77 17.58 0.19
N ASP A 336 -4.54 17.32 0.62
CA ASP A 336 -3.34 17.71 -0.10
C ASP A 336 -3.00 16.64 -1.14
N PHE A 337 -2.53 17.07 -2.31
CA PHE A 337 -2.24 16.20 -3.46
C PHE A 337 -0.81 16.43 -3.95
N LEU A 338 -0.03 15.36 -4.03
CA LEU A 338 1.31 15.33 -4.57
C LEU A 338 1.33 14.36 -5.76
N ILE A 339 1.85 14.81 -6.89
CA ILE A 339 1.87 14.07 -8.15
C ILE A 339 3.31 13.67 -8.45
N LEU A 340 3.52 12.36 -8.57
CA LEU A 340 4.83 11.78 -8.85
C LEU A 340 4.88 11.14 -10.24
N LEU A 341 5.97 11.40 -10.95
CA LEU A 341 6.23 10.86 -12.29
C LEU A 341 7.56 10.10 -12.31
N PRO A 342 7.67 9.08 -13.18
CA PRO A 342 8.93 8.36 -13.40
C PRO A 342 9.90 9.20 -14.25
N SER A 343 10.43 10.29 -13.69
CA SER A 343 11.23 11.29 -14.41
C SER A 343 12.68 10.87 -14.66
N SER A 344 13.14 9.77 -14.06
CA SER A 344 14.46 9.18 -14.32
C SER A 344 14.45 7.66 -14.18
N THR A 345 15.58 7.01 -14.48
CA THR A 345 15.70 5.54 -14.52
C THR A 345 16.91 5.09 -13.71
N ALA A 346 16.74 4.05 -12.90
CA ALA A 346 17.80 3.42 -12.13
C ALA A 346 18.72 2.58 -13.03
N ALA A 347 19.87 2.16 -12.49
CA ALA A 347 20.85 1.34 -13.22
C ALA A 347 20.31 -0.03 -13.67
N ASP A 348 19.31 -0.57 -12.98
CA ASP A 348 18.63 -1.82 -13.33
C ASP A 348 17.46 -1.62 -14.32
N GLY A 349 17.29 -0.40 -14.84
CA GLY A 349 16.22 -0.03 -15.77
C GLY A 349 14.88 0.27 -15.11
N SER A 350 14.77 0.19 -13.78
CA SER A 350 13.53 0.51 -13.07
C SER A 350 13.25 2.03 -13.04
N PRO A 351 11.98 2.45 -13.07
CA PRO A 351 11.65 3.88 -13.03
C PRO A 351 11.89 4.46 -11.63
N ILE A 352 12.47 5.65 -11.58
CA ILE A 352 12.63 6.44 -10.34
C ILE A 352 11.57 7.53 -10.35
N TYR A 353 10.76 7.57 -9.29
CA TYR A 353 9.69 8.54 -9.15
C TYR A 353 10.19 9.82 -8.49
N HIS A 354 9.83 10.95 -9.09
CA HIS A 354 10.09 12.31 -8.61
C HIS A 354 8.77 12.98 -8.24
N LEU A 355 8.78 13.84 -7.22
CA LEU A 355 7.67 14.75 -6.97
C LEU A 355 7.72 15.88 -8.01
N GLU A 356 6.71 16.04 -8.85
CA GLU A 356 6.77 17.01 -9.96
C GLU A 356 5.68 18.07 -9.93
N SER A 357 4.61 17.83 -9.17
CA SER A 357 3.51 18.80 -8.99
C SER A 357 2.85 18.57 -7.63
N PHE A 358 2.39 19.63 -6.99
CA PHE A 358 1.70 19.53 -5.71
C PHE A 358 0.74 20.68 -5.43
N VAL A 359 -0.30 20.38 -4.66
CA VAL A 359 -1.04 21.32 -3.81
C VAL A 359 -0.99 20.79 -2.38
N THR A 360 -0.27 21.50 -1.51
CA THR A 360 0.00 21.10 -0.12
C THR A 360 -0.21 22.27 0.81
N CYS A 361 -1.38 22.35 1.43
CA CYS A 361 -1.70 23.41 2.39
C CYS A 361 -1.37 23.02 3.82
N PHE A 362 -1.27 21.74 4.17
CA PHE A 362 -0.99 21.31 5.55
C PHE A 362 0.26 20.42 5.63
N PRO A 363 1.46 20.92 5.27
CA PRO A 363 2.70 20.17 5.44
C PRO A 363 3.01 19.92 6.92
N ALA A 364 3.72 18.83 7.21
CA ALA A 364 4.09 18.43 8.56
C ALA A 364 5.58 18.67 8.84
N GLY A 365 6.00 19.93 8.97
CA GLY A 365 7.38 20.30 9.25
C GLY A 365 8.36 19.89 8.16
N PHE A 366 7.98 20.14 6.90
CA PHE A 366 8.90 20.15 5.76
C PHE A 366 8.40 21.14 4.70
N SER A 367 9.30 21.75 3.93
CA SER A 367 8.91 22.49 2.73
C SER A 367 8.65 21.55 1.56
N THR A 368 7.44 21.58 0.99
CA THR A 368 7.10 20.79 -0.20
C THR A 368 7.79 21.37 -1.45
N ARG A 369 7.97 22.70 -1.49
CA ARG A 369 8.66 23.40 -2.58
C ARG A 369 10.09 22.91 -2.74
N GLU A 370 10.83 22.79 -1.64
CA GLU A 370 12.22 22.29 -1.65
C GLU A 370 12.33 20.82 -2.05
N LYS A 371 11.22 20.06 -2.00
CA LYS A 371 11.16 18.65 -2.40
C LYS A 371 10.75 18.45 -3.86
N CYS A 372 10.14 19.45 -4.49
CA CYS A 372 9.67 19.36 -5.86
C CYS A 372 10.84 19.28 -6.86
N GLY A 373 10.74 18.37 -7.82
CA GLY A 373 11.79 18.00 -8.78
C GLY A 373 12.73 16.89 -8.30
N HIS A 374 12.69 16.52 -7.02
CA HIS A 374 13.63 15.53 -6.46
C HIS A 374 13.05 14.10 -6.45
N PRO A 375 13.93 13.07 -6.55
CA PRO A 375 13.50 11.67 -6.44
C PRO A 375 13.09 11.33 -5.01
N LEU A 376 12.25 10.32 -4.85
CA LEU A 376 11.78 9.84 -3.54
C LEU A 376 12.91 9.59 -2.55
N ALA A 377 14.03 9.02 -2.99
CA ALA A 377 15.19 8.77 -2.14
C ALA A 377 15.78 10.07 -1.57
N THR A 378 15.95 11.12 -2.38
CA THR A 378 16.42 12.43 -1.92
C THR A 378 15.43 13.08 -0.96
N ILE A 379 14.12 13.01 -1.27
CA ILE A 379 13.06 13.57 -0.42
C ILE A 379 13.06 12.94 0.98
N HIS A 380 13.33 11.63 1.06
CA HIS A 380 13.30 10.85 2.30
C HIS A 380 14.68 10.64 2.93
N ALA A 381 15.76 11.18 2.35
CA ALA A 381 17.12 11.08 2.90
C ALA A 381 17.20 11.46 4.39
N PRO A 382 16.48 12.49 4.88
CA PRO A 382 16.53 12.84 6.31
C PRO A 382 15.77 11.87 7.23
N VAL A 383 15.01 10.91 6.70
CA VAL A 383 14.24 9.95 7.48
C VAL A 383 15.16 8.80 7.92
N PRO A 384 15.42 8.61 9.23
CA PRO A 384 16.35 7.59 9.69
C PRO A 384 15.93 6.20 9.22
N GLY A 385 16.87 5.41 8.70
CA GLY A 385 16.61 4.04 8.26
C GLY A 385 15.83 3.89 6.94
N TYR A 386 15.44 4.98 6.27
CA TYR A 386 14.70 4.92 5.00
C TYR A 386 15.44 4.10 3.93
N ALA A 387 16.69 4.47 3.62
CA ALA A 387 17.47 3.80 2.57
C ALA A 387 17.65 2.30 2.86
N ALA A 388 17.94 1.96 4.11
CA ALA A 388 18.19 0.58 4.53
C ALA A 388 16.92 -0.28 4.66
N LYS A 389 15.75 0.31 4.93
CA LYS A 389 14.54 -0.45 5.31
C LYS A 389 13.37 -0.29 4.36
N LEU A 390 13.22 0.86 3.70
CA LEU A 390 12.01 1.19 2.93
C LEU A 390 12.26 1.44 1.45
N GLU A 391 13.34 2.13 1.08
CA GLU A 391 13.59 2.62 -0.30
C GLU A 391 13.29 1.55 -1.35
N ARG A 392 14.00 0.43 -1.30
CA ARG A 392 13.84 -0.66 -2.28
C ARG A 392 12.45 -1.27 -2.31
N SER A 393 11.75 -1.32 -1.17
CA SER A 393 10.37 -1.83 -1.11
C SER A 393 9.38 -0.82 -1.68
N MET A 394 9.60 0.47 -1.43
CA MET A 394 8.79 1.57 -1.91
C MET A 394 8.92 1.71 -3.42
N ASP A 395 10.13 1.73 -3.96
CA ASP A 395 10.36 1.84 -5.40
C ASP A 395 9.70 0.69 -6.18
N ARG A 396 9.87 -0.55 -5.71
CA ARG A 396 9.20 -1.71 -6.32
C ARG A 396 7.68 -1.62 -6.24
N PHE A 397 7.14 -1.11 -5.14
CA PHE A 397 5.69 -0.96 -5.00
C PHE A 397 5.18 0.12 -5.94
N PHE A 398 5.83 1.29 -5.98
CA PHE A 398 5.47 2.41 -6.84
C PHE A 398 5.58 2.04 -8.31
N ALA A 399 6.57 1.25 -8.72
CA ALA A 399 6.69 0.73 -10.08
C ALA A 399 5.57 -0.27 -10.46
N ARG A 400 5.04 -1.04 -9.50
CA ARG A 400 4.06 -2.11 -9.73
C ARG A 400 2.61 -1.75 -9.44
N LEU A 401 2.35 -0.61 -8.80
CA LEU A 401 0.98 -0.20 -8.46
C LEU A 401 0.19 -0.03 -9.76
N GLU A 402 -0.84 -0.83 -9.96
CA GLU A 402 -1.69 -0.79 -11.16
C GLU A 402 -2.72 0.34 -11.08
N SER A 403 -3.14 0.85 -12.25
CA SER A 403 -4.27 1.80 -12.28
C SER A 403 -5.56 1.12 -11.81
N GLY A 404 -6.42 1.88 -11.14
CA GLY A 404 -7.64 1.40 -10.49
C GLY A 404 -7.41 0.81 -9.10
N ARG A 405 -6.17 0.48 -8.72
CA ARG A 405 -5.83 0.11 -7.35
C ARG A 405 -5.44 1.34 -6.54
N ILE A 406 -6.09 1.51 -5.40
CA ILE A 406 -5.75 2.53 -4.39
C ILE A 406 -5.37 1.85 -3.08
N VAL A 407 -4.36 2.38 -2.43
CA VAL A 407 -3.95 1.98 -1.08
C VAL A 407 -3.99 3.16 -0.14
N ARG A 408 -4.18 2.89 1.15
CA ARG A 408 -4.01 3.86 2.22
C ARG A 408 -3.01 3.38 3.26
N ARG A 409 -2.50 4.34 4.02
CA ARG A 409 -1.80 4.13 5.29
C ARG A 409 -2.04 5.32 6.21
N ALA A 410 -1.63 5.17 7.46
CA ALA A 410 -1.60 6.25 8.41
C ALA A 410 -0.17 6.60 8.80
N ASN A 411 0.10 7.90 8.99
CA ASN A 411 1.29 8.41 9.63
C ASN A 411 0.86 9.25 10.84
N TRP A 412 1.71 9.32 11.87
CA TRP A 412 1.43 10.13 13.05
C TRP A 412 2.68 10.73 13.67
N SER A 413 2.50 11.83 14.41
CA SER A 413 3.49 12.48 15.26
C SER A 413 2.78 13.30 16.33
N ILE A 414 3.53 13.84 17.29
CA ILE A 414 3.05 14.93 18.15
C ILE A 414 3.57 16.25 17.60
N THR A 415 2.70 17.26 17.48
CA THR A 415 3.09 18.66 17.26
C THR A 415 2.97 19.43 18.56
N THR A 416 3.83 20.41 18.78
CA THR A 416 3.85 21.26 20.00
C THR A 416 3.05 22.55 19.81
N ASN A 417 2.09 22.53 18.89
CA ASN A 417 1.14 23.60 18.59
C ASN A 417 -0.03 22.98 17.79
N ASP A 418 -1.05 23.80 17.54
CA ASP A 418 -2.28 23.46 16.85
C ASP A 418 -2.30 23.86 15.36
N ARG A 419 -1.15 24.25 14.78
CA ARG A 419 -1.08 24.75 13.41
C ARG A 419 -1.09 23.61 12.40
N LEU A 420 -1.98 23.71 11.41
CA LEU A 420 -2.04 22.76 10.30
C LEU A 420 -0.95 22.99 9.26
N PHE A 421 -0.59 24.26 8.97
CA PHE A 421 0.48 24.64 8.05
C PHE A 421 1.78 24.85 8.82
N THR A 422 2.77 23.99 8.58
CA THR A 422 4.08 24.06 9.22
C THR A 422 5.16 23.56 8.24
N GLU A 423 5.98 24.45 7.69
CA GLU A 423 7.08 24.05 6.76
C GLU A 423 8.35 23.58 7.50
N GLY A 424 8.52 23.89 8.78
CA GLY A 424 9.61 23.39 9.62
C GLY A 424 9.15 23.38 11.08
N GLY A 425 9.87 22.74 12.00
CA GLY A 425 9.46 22.74 13.42
C GLY A 425 9.05 21.38 13.98
N ASN A 426 8.61 20.45 13.13
CA ASN A 426 8.07 19.15 13.58
C ASN A 426 9.05 17.99 13.44
N HIS A 427 10.19 18.21 12.78
CA HIS A 427 11.23 17.21 12.61
C HIS A 427 12.60 17.73 13.02
N MET A 428 13.44 16.83 13.54
CA MET A 428 14.86 17.09 13.71
C MET A 428 15.68 16.33 12.66
N TYR A 429 16.72 16.97 12.14
CA TYR A 429 17.58 16.42 11.09
C TYR A 429 19.01 16.33 11.60
N ALA A 430 19.61 15.15 11.48
CA ALA A 430 21.04 15.01 11.67
C ALA A 430 21.72 15.32 10.35
N ASP A 431 22.37 16.48 10.25
CA ASP A 431 23.25 16.76 9.12
C ASP A 431 24.67 16.40 9.52
N GLU A 432 25.24 15.38 8.88
CA GLU A 432 26.68 15.08 8.98
C GLU A 432 27.53 16.14 8.24
N GLU A 433 26.90 16.99 7.43
CA GLU A 433 27.55 18.09 6.72
C GLU A 433 27.00 19.43 7.23
N GLY A 434 27.78 20.06 8.11
CA GLY A 434 27.53 21.37 8.71
C GLY A 434 27.39 22.49 7.68
N HIS A 435 26.24 22.57 7.01
CA HIS A 435 25.78 23.78 6.35
C HIS A 435 24.90 24.56 7.31
N GLY A 436 25.56 25.16 8.30
CA GLY A 436 25.09 26.39 8.90
C GLY A 436 25.04 27.45 7.81
N ASN A 437 23.83 27.89 7.48
CA ASN A 437 23.62 29.11 6.73
C ASN A 437 22.25 29.65 7.10
N GLU A 438 22.22 30.41 8.19
CA GLU A 438 21.44 31.64 8.23
C GLU A 438 21.89 32.49 7.05
N LYS A 439 21.31 32.27 5.86
CA LYS A 439 21.34 33.26 4.80
C LYS A 439 20.14 34.16 5.00
N GLU A 440 20.39 35.35 5.52
CA GLU A 440 19.45 36.47 5.55
C GLU A 440 18.69 36.55 4.22
N GLY A 441 17.35 36.51 4.29
CA GLY A 441 16.48 36.79 3.15
C GLY A 441 15.93 35.60 2.35
N LYS A 442 16.07 34.35 2.79
CA LYS A 442 15.25 33.22 2.30
C LYS A 442 14.33 32.69 3.41
N PRO A 443 13.05 32.36 3.14
CA PRO A 443 12.28 31.59 4.11
C PRO A 443 13.01 30.27 4.28
N VAL A 444 13.53 30.02 5.48
CA VAL A 444 14.25 28.78 5.80
C VAL A 444 13.18 27.69 5.90
N GLY A 445 12.77 27.16 4.74
CA GLY A 445 11.63 26.25 4.58
C GLY A 445 11.85 24.87 5.20
N ASN A 446 13.07 24.58 5.64
CA ASN A 446 13.40 23.44 6.49
C ASN A 446 14.30 23.90 7.62
N ALA A 447 13.89 24.93 8.38
CA ALA A 447 14.63 25.34 9.57
C ALA A 447 14.82 24.11 10.46
N LYS A 448 16.04 23.57 10.45
CA LYS A 448 16.48 22.51 11.33
C LYS A 448 16.19 23.02 12.72
N THR A 449 15.20 22.45 13.41
CA THR A 449 14.88 22.92 14.76
C THR A 449 16.04 22.73 15.70
N LEU A 450 16.89 21.76 15.37
CA LEU A 450 18.05 21.29 16.11
C LEU A 450 19.04 20.73 15.10
N ASP A 451 20.23 21.33 15.02
CA ASP A 451 21.37 20.75 14.32
C ASP A 451 21.98 19.68 15.23
N VAL A 452 21.88 18.41 14.84
CA VAL A 452 22.40 17.29 15.64
C VAL A 452 23.92 17.31 15.72
N ALA A 453 24.59 17.95 14.77
CA ALA A 453 26.04 18.15 14.82
C ALA A 453 26.43 19.34 15.71
N SER A 454 25.46 20.08 16.27
CA SER A 454 25.73 21.21 17.14
C SER A 454 26.42 20.75 18.43
N PRO A 455 27.54 21.38 18.84
CA PRO A 455 28.19 21.09 20.11
C PRO A 455 27.30 21.45 21.33
N ASN A 456 26.24 22.24 21.14
CA ASN A 456 25.31 22.65 22.18
C ASN A 456 23.95 21.93 22.10
N LEU A 457 23.86 20.82 21.35
CA LEU A 457 22.61 20.09 21.11
C LEU A 457 21.82 19.80 22.40
N GLU A 458 22.48 19.30 23.44
CA GLU A 458 21.83 18.95 24.71
C GLU A 458 21.22 20.17 25.41
N GLN A 459 21.93 21.29 25.43
CA GLN A 459 21.46 22.54 26.04
C GLN A 459 20.23 23.08 25.30
N GLU A 460 20.24 22.97 23.98
CA GLU A 460 19.15 23.44 23.13
C GLU A 460 17.92 22.51 23.22
N ILE A 461 18.11 21.19 23.32
CA ILE A 461 17.03 20.25 23.65
C ILE A 461 16.40 20.63 25.00
N GLU A 462 17.22 20.89 26.02
CA GLU A 462 16.74 21.27 27.35
C GLU A 462 16.01 22.62 27.35
N ARG A 463 16.47 23.59 26.56
CA ARG A 463 15.76 24.86 26.34
C ARG A 463 14.37 24.60 25.73
N GLN A 464 14.30 23.83 24.65
CA GLN A 464 13.03 23.54 23.97
C GLN A 464 12.09 22.71 24.84
N LYS A 465 12.60 21.77 25.66
CA LYS A 465 11.81 21.02 26.64
C LYS A 465 11.04 21.96 27.57
N LYS A 466 11.69 23.03 28.04
CA LYS A 466 11.06 24.02 28.94
C LYS A 466 9.93 24.78 28.25
N GLU A 467 10.05 25.04 26.95
CA GLU A 467 9.07 25.79 26.14
C GLU A 467 7.83 24.97 25.76
N VAL A 468 7.87 23.64 25.87
CA VAL A 468 6.69 22.79 25.56
C VAL A 468 5.56 23.09 26.54
N VAL A 469 4.43 23.55 26.01
CA VAL A 469 3.14 23.68 26.69
C VAL A 469 2.29 22.49 26.24
N VAL A 470 1.82 21.67 27.18
CA VAL A 470 1.19 20.38 26.84
C VAL A 470 -0.20 20.56 26.26
N GLU A 471 -0.90 21.59 26.72
CA GLU A 471 -2.23 22.01 26.27
C GLU A 471 -2.22 22.44 24.80
N ASP A 472 -1.07 22.89 24.28
CA ASP A 472 -0.87 23.24 22.86
C ASP A 472 -0.48 22.02 22.01
N CYS A 473 -0.09 20.91 22.65
CA CYS A 473 0.33 19.73 21.91
C CYS A 473 -0.86 19.03 21.25
N ARG A 474 -0.65 18.50 20.05
CA ARG A 474 -1.66 17.73 19.30
C ARG A 474 -1.11 16.40 18.85
N LEU A 475 -1.93 15.36 18.93
CA LEU A 475 -1.73 14.16 18.13
C LEU A 475 -2.05 14.51 16.68
N ARG A 476 -1.01 14.64 15.85
CA ARG A 476 -1.14 14.89 14.42
C ARG A 476 -1.14 13.57 13.67
N CYS A 477 -2.20 13.33 12.91
CA CYS A 477 -2.38 12.12 12.11
C CYS A 477 -2.64 12.46 10.64
N GLU A 478 -2.05 11.70 9.74
CA GLU A 478 -2.28 11.83 8.30
C GLU A 478 -2.86 10.54 7.77
N ARG A 479 -4.05 10.63 7.16
CA ARG A 479 -4.61 9.56 6.35
C ARG A 479 -4.07 9.73 4.94
N GLN A 480 -3.10 8.91 4.57
CA GLN A 480 -2.38 8.99 3.31
C GLN A 480 -2.93 7.95 2.34
N THR A 481 -3.17 8.34 1.09
CA THR A 481 -3.63 7.47 0.01
C THR A 481 -2.68 7.55 -1.19
N LEU A 482 -2.57 6.47 -1.95
CA LEU A 482 -1.74 6.40 -3.14
C LEU A 482 -2.47 5.60 -4.22
N HIS A 483 -2.56 6.17 -5.43
CA HIS A 483 -3.16 5.53 -6.60
C HIS A 483 -2.50 6.00 -7.89
N ARG A 484 -2.75 5.32 -9.01
CA ARG A 484 -2.18 5.64 -10.33
C ARG A 484 -3.23 6.08 -11.34
N LEU A 485 -3.05 7.30 -11.86
CA LEU A 485 -3.89 7.87 -12.92
C LEU A 485 -3.88 7.01 -14.20
N PRO A 486 -5.03 6.81 -14.87
CA PRO A 486 -5.14 5.87 -15.98
C PRO A 486 -4.44 6.34 -17.27
N ASN A 487 -4.37 7.64 -17.55
CA ASN A 487 -3.82 8.13 -18.82
C ASN A 487 -2.33 8.48 -18.70
N THR A 488 -1.98 9.37 -17.78
CA THR A 488 -0.57 9.79 -17.58
C THR A 488 0.26 8.77 -16.83
N GLN A 489 -0.36 7.78 -16.21
CA GLN A 489 0.30 6.80 -15.34
C GLN A 489 1.03 7.43 -14.14
N ALA A 490 0.76 8.71 -13.84
CA ALA A 490 1.30 9.40 -12.69
C ALA A 490 0.76 8.80 -11.39
N LEU A 491 1.60 8.78 -10.36
CA LEU A 491 1.18 8.40 -9.02
C LEU A 491 0.68 9.64 -8.29
N VAL A 492 -0.49 9.53 -7.67
CA VAL A 492 -1.06 10.61 -6.85
C VAL A 492 -1.03 10.16 -5.41
N PHE A 493 -0.13 10.76 -4.64
CA PHE A 493 -0.07 10.65 -3.19
C PHE A 493 -0.91 11.77 -2.59
N ALA A 494 -1.96 11.42 -1.88
CA ALA A 494 -2.86 12.39 -1.28
C ALA A 494 -2.95 12.17 0.23
N PHE A 495 -3.19 13.21 1.00
CA PHE A 495 -3.43 13.05 2.43
C PHE A 495 -4.36 14.09 3.03
N LYS A 496 -5.15 13.65 4.01
CA LYS A 496 -5.88 14.54 4.93
C LYS A 496 -5.26 14.45 6.32
N THR A 497 -4.99 15.62 6.88
CA THR A 497 -4.42 15.80 8.22
C THR A 497 -5.52 15.99 9.26
N TYR A 498 -5.37 15.33 10.40
CA TYR A 498 -6.19 15.48 11.60
C TYR A 498 -5.31 15.90 12.77
N LEU A 499 -5.81 16.81 13.60
CA LEU A 499 -5.21 17.20 14.86
C LEU A 499 -6.20 16.85 15.96
N TYR A 500 -5.76 16.06 16.94
CA TYR A 500 -6.53 15.78 18.15
C TYR A 500 -5.78 16.39 19.33
N THR A 501 -6.52 16.96 20.27
CA THR A 501 -5.96 17.33 21.58
C THR A 501 -5.52 16.07 22.32
N LEU A 502 -4.54 16.20 23.21
CA LEU A 502 -4.13 15.09 24.05
C LEU A 502 -5.21 14.73 25.08
N GLU A 503 -6.02 15.70 25.49
CA GLU A 503 -7.18 15.51 26.36
C GLU A 503 -8.22 14.59 25.71
N GLU A 504 -8.58 14.81 24.43
CA GLU A 504 -9.50 13.91 23.71
C GLU A 504 -9.00 12.45 23.68
N VAL A 505 -7.70 12.24 23.48
CA VAL A 505 -7.12 10.88 23.47
C VAL A 505 -7.14 10.27 24.88
N LYS A 506 -6.91 11.09 25.90
CA LYS A 506 -6.95 10.66 27.31
C LYS A 506 -8.38 10.31 27.74
N ASP A 507 -9.36 11.12 27.39
CA ASP A 507 -10.78 10.90 27.68
C ASP A 507 -11.34 9.65 26.99
N GLU A 508 -10.74 9.24 25.87
CA GLU A 508 -11.01 7.96 25.20
C GLU A 508 -10.43 6.74 25.93
N GLY A 509 -9.66 6.94 27.02
CA GLY A 509 -8.96 5.88 27.74
C GLY A 509 -7.69 5.39 27.03
N LEU A 510 -7.18 6.14 26.05
CA LEU A 510 -6.00 5.77 25.26
C LEU A 510 -4.71 6.49 25.69
N GLY A 511 -4.73 7.17 26.85
CA GLY A 511 -3.58 7.89 27.40
C GLY A 511 -2.34 7.00 27.55
N ASP A 512 -2.50 5.87 28.24
CA ASP A 512 -1.42 4.90 28.45
C ASP A 512 -0.91 4.31 27.13
N GLU A 513 -1.81 3.96 26.21
CA GLU A 513 -1.42 3.37 24.91
C GLU A 513 -0.63 4.36 24.06
N LEU A 514 -1.03 5.63 24.02
CA LEU A 514 -0.28 6.67 23.33
C LEU A 514 1.07 6.93 24.02
N ALA A 515 1.12 6.97 25.35
CA ALA A 515 2.36 7.14 26.10
C ALA A 515 3.35 5.99 25.83
N ASP A 516 2.86 4.76 25.79
CA ASP A 516 3.64 3.57 25.43
C ASP A 516 4.11 3.61 23.98
N ALA A 517 3.29 4.12 23.06
CA ALA A 517 3.70 4.32 21.67
C ALA A 517 4.78 5.40 21.51
N ILE A 518 4.73 6.47 22.32
CA ILE A 518 5.78 7.49 22.40
C ILE A 518 7.09 6.87 22.87
N ASP A 519 7.07 6.07 23.95
CA ASP A 519 8.23 5.29 24.38
C ASP A 519 8.68 4.30 23.28
N GLY A 520 7.72 3.75 22.54
CA GLY A 520 7.89 2.84 21.41
C GLY A 520 8.67 3.42 20.23
N LEU A 521 8.70 4.74 20.06
CA LEU A 521 9.52 5.40 19.04
C LEU A 521 11.02 5.06 19.24
N GLY A 522 11.50 5.08 20.49
CA GLY A 522 12.89 4.77 20.82
C GLY A 522 13.21 3.28 20.93
N LYS A 523 12.19 2.41 21.03
CA LYS A 523 12.34 0.95 21.28
C LYS A 523 12.14 0.10 20.02
N GLY A 524 11.87 0.75 18.89
CA GLY A 524 11.53 0.13 17.61
C GLY A 524 12.71 -0.43 16.81
N ASN A 525 12.47 -0.79 15.55
CA ASN A 525 13.51 -1.22 14.60
C ASN A 525 14.34 -0.05 14.02
N VAL A 526 13.95 1.19 14.31
CA VAL A 526 14.67 2.43 13.97
C VAL A 526 14.56 3.40 15.16
N PRO A 527 15.36 3.24 16.23
CA PRO A 527 15.29 4.08 17.43
C PRO A 527 15.48 5.58 17.18
N ALA A 528 16.27 5.93 16.17
CA ALA A 528 16.50 7.32 15.75
C ALA A 528 15.21 8.05 15.31
N ILE A 529 14.11 7.34 15.07
CA ILE A 529 12.83 7.97 14.75
C ILE A 529 12.29 8.82 15.91
N ASN A 530 12.62 8.47 17.16
CA ASN A 530 12.25 9.29 18.32
C ASN A 530 12.84 10.69 18.22
N PHE A 531 14.11 10.76 17.81
CA PHE A 531 14.79 12.03 17.59
C PHE A 531 14.21 12.76 16.37
N TYR A 532 14.06 12.05 15.24
CA TYR A 532 13.49 12.62 14.01
C TYR A 532 12.09 13.22 14.22
N LYS A 533 11.20 12.55 14.96
CA LYS A 533 9.85 13.04 15.30
C LYS A 533 9.84 14.00 16.51
N ARG A 534 11.01 14.48 16.91
CA ARG A 534 11.20 15.47 17.97
C ARG A 534 10.76 15.00 19.38
N GLY A 535 10.61 13.68 19.57
CA GLY A 535 10.12 13.06 20.81
C GLY A 535 11.04 13.28 22.01
N VAL A 536 12.34 13.54 21.80
CA VAL A 536 13.25 13.93 22.89
C VAL A 536 12.96 15.30 23.48
N VAL A 537 12.13 16.15 22.84
CA VAL A 537 11.75 17.49 23.33
C VAL A 537 10.39 17.46 24.04
N TRP A 538 9.37 16.90 23.40
CA TRP A 538 8.00 16.91 23.95
C TRP A 538 7.64 15.64 24.73
N GLY A 539 8.40 14.56 24.58
CA GLY A 539 8.01 13.21 25.02
C GLY A 539 7.72 13.09 26.51
N ASP A 540 8.58 13.65 27.38
CA ASP A 540 8.43 13.51 28.83
C ASP A 540 7.14 14.20 29.33
N LYS A 541 6.98 15.49 29.04
CA LYS A 541 5.80 16.27 29.43
C LYS A 541 4.49 15.70 28.88
N VAL A 542 4.50 15.24 27.61
CA VAL A 542 3.31 14.65 26.98
C VAL A 542 2.94 13.34 27.66
N LYS A 543 3.91 12.46 27.93
CA LYS A 543 3.63 11.19 28.63
C LYS A 543 3.14 11.40 30.06
N ASP A 544 3.72 12.36 30.79
CA ASP A 544 3.30 12.68 32.15
C ASP A 544 1.84 13.14 32.19
N PHE A 545 1.42 13.97 31.23
CA PHE A 545 0.02 14.39 31.10
C PHE A 545 -0.92 13.25 30.70
N LEU A 546 -0.51 12.39 29.76
CA LEU A 546 -1.34 11.29 29.30
C LEU A 546 -1.58 10.24 30.41
N ARG A 547 -0.64 10.09 31.35
CA ARG A 547 -0.69 9.13 32.46
C ARG A 547 -1.21 9.72 33.78
N SER A 548 -1.56 11.02 33.83
CA SER A 548 -1.96 11.71 35.07
C SER A 548 -3.40 11.52 35.52
#